data_AF-A0A847SP66-F1
#
_entry.id   AF-A0A847SP66-F1
#
_cell.length_a   1.000
_cell.length_b   1.000
_cell.length_c   1.000
_cell.angle_alpha   90.00
_cell.angle_beta   90.00
_cell.angle_gamma   90.00
#
_symmetry.space_group_name_H-M   'P 1'
#
loop_
_entity.id
_entity.type
_entity.pdbx_description
1 polymer ?
#
loop_
_entity_poly.entity_id
_entity_poly.type
_entity_poly.pdbx_seq_one_letter_code
_entity_poly.pdbx_strand_id
1 'polypeptide(L)'
;MNIQFVIQTVGYMVAIFSLDGKNIKIGHSSAYGDNFQELLNELFQLYKANKEMDAAIFPFEFEVKWYDDRVNYSWRITSTGLGNDIVIRILELSPVDPGYQRELILQAIEFGSLFNNIYDSLDYMLKRFGLIGYKNSWEVGNFPISEYLLLKADIYCIDVLRASLGSEDWIKKIPFRNELNIFLSDGIQ
;
A
#
# COMPACT_ATOMS: atom_id res chain seq x y z
N MET A 1 5.76 -13.67 8.83
CA MET A 1 6.35 -12.34 8.54
C MET A 1 5.26 -11.30 8.68
N ASN A 2 5.54 -10.15 9.30
CA ASN A 2 4.60 -9.04 9.37
C ASN A 2 5.19 -7.85 8.60
N ILE A 3 4.54 -7.44 7.52
CA ILE A 3 4.91 -6.19 6.84
C ILE A 3 4.17 -5.08 7.58
N GLN A 4 4.90 -4.28 8.33
CA GLN A 4 4.31 -3.16 9.06
C GLN A 4 4.70 -1.87 8.36
N PHE A 5 3.78 -1.28 7.59
CA PHE A 5 3.99 0.06 7.10
C PHE A 5 3.89 1.02 8.29
N VAL A 6 4.97 1.72 8.62
CA VAL A 6 5.00 2.68 9.73
C VAL A 6 5.17 4.07 9.15
N ILE A 7 4.07 4.67 8.68
CA ILE A 7 4.12 6.07 8.22
C ILE A 7 4.18 6.96 9.46
N GLN A 8 5.32 7.63 9.65
CA GLN A 8 5.55 8.56 10.77
C GLN A 8 5.70 9.99 10.24
N THR A 9 4.61 10.76 10.21
CA THR A 9 4.63 12.18 9.83
C THR A 9 5.21 13.05 10.97
N VAL A 10 5.86 14.20 10.71
CA VAL A 10 5.38 15.46 10.07
C VAL A 10 6.12 15.77 8.75
N GLY A 11 6.00 14.88 7.76
CA GLY A 11 6.72 14.99 6.47
C GLY A 11 7.71 13.85 6.20
N TYR A 12 7.57 12.69 6.83
CA TYR A 12 8.39 11.52 6.53
C TYR A 12 7.49 10.29 6.36
N MET A 13 7.69 9.52 5.30
CA MET A 13 7.11 8.19 5.19
C MET A 13 8.21 7.15 5.37
N VAL A 14 7.92 6.10 6.15
CA VAL A 14 8.84 4.99 6.40
C VAL A 14 8.12 3.67 6.15
N ALA A 15 8.61 2.88 5.21
CA ALA A 15 8.19 1.48 5.12
C ALA A 15 9.10 0.64 6.03
N ILE A 16 8.53 -0.17 6.92
CA ILE A 16 9.30 -1.03 7.82
C ILE A 16 8.94 -2.49 7.54
N PHE A 17 9.95 -3.30 7.27
CA PHE A 17 9.79 -4.75 7.18
C PHE A 17 10.23 -5.36 8.49
N SER A 18 9.34 -6.13 9.11
CA SER A 18 9.67 -6.93 10.28
C SER A 18 9.89 -8.37 9.83
N LEU A 19 11.16 -8.73 9.61
CA LEU A 19 11.57 -10.09 9.26
C LEU A 19 12.31 -10.72 10.44
N ASP A 20 11.82 -11.85 10.94
CA ASP A 20 12.46 -12.62 12.02
C ASP A 20 12.84 -11.78 13.26
N GLY A 21 11.99 -10.81 13.62
CA GLY A 21 12.21 -9.89 14.74
C GLY A 21 13.18 -8.74 14.45
N LYS A 22 13.69 -8.61 13.22
CA LYS A 22 14.50 -7.47 12.76
C LYS A 22 13.65 -6.53 11.93
N ASN A 23 13.73 -5.24 12.27
CA ASN A 23 13.07 -4.18 11.53
C ASN A 23 14.04 -3.59 10.51
N ILE A 24 13.75 -3.80 9.23
CA ILE A 24 14.45 -3.19 8.10
C ILE A 24 13.64 -1.96 7.70
N LYS A 25 14.21 -0.78 7.90
CA LYS A 25 13.60 0.48 7.46
C LYS A 25 14.00 0.76 6.01
N ILE A 26 13.02 0.96 5.15
CA ILE A 26 13.20 1.17 3.71
C ILE A 26 12.41 2.42 3.30
N GLY A 27 13.09 3.37 2.65
CA GLY A 27 12.53 4.68 2.31
C GLY A 27 12.36 5.57 3.54
N HIS A 28 13.16 6.63 3.67
CA HIS A 28 13.07 7.59 4.77
C HIS A 28 13.28 9.01 4.24
N SER A 29 12.21 9.70 3.84
CA SER A 29 12.25 11.10 3.37
C SER A 29 10.83 11.62 3.11
N SER A 30 10.67 12.94 3.16
CA SER A 30 9.50 13.67 2.62
C SER A 30 9.33 13.45 1.12
N ALA A 31 10.42 13.15 0.40
CA ALA A 31 10.45 12.96 -1.04
C ALA A 31 9.87 11.61 -1.52
N TYR A 32 9.55 10.68 -0.61
CA TYR A 32 9.01 9.36 -0.97
C TYR A 32 7.48 9.29 -1.03
N GLY A 33 6.82 10.46 -0.95
CA GLY A 33 5.42 10.68 -1.28
C GLY A 33 4.92 9.85 -2.45
N ASP A 34 5.51 10.16 -3.60
CA ASP A 34 5.05 9.68 -4.89
C ASP A 34 5.36 8.19 -5.08
N ASN A 35 6.56 7.73 -4.70
CA ASN A 35 6.96 6.32 -4.84
C ASN A 35 6.13 5.41 -3.92
N PHE A 36 5.73 5.89 -2.74
CA PHE A 36 4.82 5.15 -1.86
C PHE A 36 3.42 5.07 -2.46
N GLN A 37 2.91 6.17 -3.02
CA GLN A 37 1.63 6.17 -3.73
C GLN A 37 1.67 5.25 -4.95
N GLU A 38 2.77 5.25 -5.71
CA GLU A 38 3.00 4.34 -6.84
C GLU A 38 2.97 2.87 -6.40
N LEU A 39 3.70 2.52 -5.33
CA LEU A 39 3.65 1.18 -4.74
C LEU A 39 2.23 0.78 -4.37
N LEU A 40 1.48 1.64 -3.68
CA LEU A 40 0.11 1.35 -3.30
C LEU A 40 -0.81 1.22 -4.52
N ASN A 41 -0.68 2.08 -5.52
CA ASN A 41 -1.50 2.03 -6.73
C ASN A 41 -1.36 0.68 -7.44
N GLU A 42 -0.11 0.21 -7.63
CA GLU A 42 0.19 -1.05 -8.28
C GLU A 42 -0.31 -2.25 -7.45
N LEU A 43 -0.08 -2.24 -6.14
CA LEU A 43 -0.63 -3.27 -5.24
C LEU A 43 -2.16 -3.32 -5.30
N PHE A 44 -2.83 -2.16 -5.37
CA PHE A 44 -4.29 -2.10 -5.43
C PHE A 44 -4.85 -2.40 -6.82
N GLN A 45 -4.06 -2.25 -7.89
CA GLN A 45 -4.40 -2.79 -9.20
C GLN A 45 -4.45 -4.32 -9.14
N LEU A 46 -3.41 -4.94 -8.57
CA LEU A 46 -3.39 -6.38 -8.34
C LEU A 46 -4.53 -6.84 -7.41
N TYR A 47 -4.85 -6.04 -6.40
CA TYR A 47 -5.98 -6.31 -5.49
C TYR A 47 -7.31 -6.35 -6.24
N LYS A 48 -7.59 -5.31 -7.03
CA LYS A 48 -8.83 -5.17 -7.81
C LYS A 48 -8.97 -6.30 -8.83
N ALA A 49 -7.89 -6.63 -9.55
CA ALA A 49 -7.90 -7.73 -10.50
C ALA A 49 -8.24 -9.07 -9.84
N ASN A 50 -7.67 -9.35 -8.65
CA ASN A 50 -8.02 -10.54 -7.87
C ASN A 50 -9.50 -10.55 -7.44
N LYS A 51 -10.01 -9.41 -6.97
CA LYS A 51 -11.41 -9.29 -6.54
C LYS A 51 -12.39 -9.47 -7.71
N GLU A 52 -12.06 -8.91 -8.87
CA GLU A 52 -12.89 -8.93 -10.07
C GLU A 52 -12.65 -10.20 -10.92
N MET A 53 -11.79 -11.12 -10.46
CA MET A 53 -11.39 -12.33 -11.17
C MET A 53 -10.85 -12.03 -12.58
N ASP A 54 -10.17 -10.89 -12.73
CA ASP A 54 -9.59 -10.44 -13.98
C ASP A 54 -8.16 -10.99 -14.13
N ALA A 55 -8.03 -12.02 -14.97
CA ALA A 55 -6.75 -12.66 -15.25
C ALA A 55 -5.88 -11.88 -16.27
N ALA A 56 -6.37 -10.79 -16.86
CA ALA A 56 -5.70 -10.11 -17.98
C ALA A 56 -4.36 -9.47 -17.61
N ILE A 57 -4.15 -9.15 -16.33
CA ILE A 57 -2.92 -8.51 -15.84
C ILE A 57 -1.79 -9.49 -15.53
N PHE A 58 -2.02 -10.81 -15.66
CA PHE A 58 -1.04 -11.83 -15.29
C PHE A 58 -0.23 -12.36 -16.49
N PRO A 59 1.06 -12.68 -16.32
CA PRO A 59 1.85 -12.49 -15.09
C PRO A 59 2.03 -11.01 -14.78
N PHE A 60 1.81 -10.66 -13.51
CA PHE A 60 1.87 -9.28 -13.04
C PHE A 60 3.27 -9.02 -12.48
N GLU A 61 3.88 -7.92 -12.92
CA GLU A 61 5.19 -7.50 -12.47
C GLU A 61 5.26 -5.98 -12.46
N PHE A 62 5.77 -5.41 -11.37
CA PHE A 62 6.11 -3.99 -11.31
C PHE A 62 7.34 -3.77 -10.44
N GLU A 63 8.00 -2.63 -10.66
CA GLU A 63 9.18 -2.20 -9.94
C GLU A 63 9.00 -0.77 -9.41
N VAL A 64 9.22 -0.57 -8.11
CA VAL A 64 9.27 0.76 -7.50
C VAL A 64 10.69 1.01 -6.99
N LYS A 65 11.29 2.11 -7.45
CA LYS A 65 12.63 2.52 -7.05
C LYS A 65 12.57 3.62 -6.01
N TRP A 66 13.35 3.47 -4.96
CA TRP A 66 13.46 4.40 -3.83
C TRP A 66 14.85 5.00 -3.88
N TYR A 67 14.96 6.22 -4.40
CA TYR A 67 16.25 6.89 -4.56
C TYR A 67 16.53 7.83 -3.39
N ASP A 68 17.64 7.63 -2.67
CA ASP A 68 18.16 8.57 -1.67
C ASP A 68 19.59 8.97 -2.05
N ASP A 69 20.08 10.07 -1.50
CA ASP A 69 21.47 10.50 -1.63
C ASP A 69 22.47 9.49 -1.04
N ARG A 70 21.99 8.54 -0.21
CA ARG A 70 22.84 7.63 0.57
C ARG A 70 22.70 6.16 0.20
N VAL A 71 21.47 5.67 0.02
CA VAL A 71 21.20 4.26 -0.31
C VAL A 71 19.96 4.20 -1.19
N ASN A 72 20.08 3.48 -2.30
CA ASN A 72 18.97 3.26 -3.23
C ASN A 72 18.38 1.87 -3.03
N TYR A 73 17.07 1.75 -3.18
CA TYR A 73 16.38 0.46 -3.14
C TYR A 73 15.52 0.26 -4.37
N SER A 74 15.39 -0.98 -4.82
CA SER A 74 14.42 -1.40 -5.82
C SER A 74 13.53 -2.47 -5.21
N TRP A 75 12.22 -2.26 -5.31
CA TRP A 75 11.23 -3.25 -4.94
C TRP A 75 10.64 -3.80 -6.21
N ARG A 76 10.78 -5.09 -6.41
CA ARG A 76 10.18 -5.82 -7.51
C ARG A 76 9.12 -6.73 -6.95
N ILE A 77 7.89 -6.55 -7.40
CA ILE A 77 6.75 -7.32 -6.96
C ILE A 77 6.23 -8.08 -8.15
N THR A 78 6.06 -9.39 -7.98
CA THR A 78 5.56 -10.27 -9.04
C THR A 78 4.47 -11.18 -8.51
N SER A 79 3.48 -11.47 -9.35
CA SER A 79 2.49 -12.52 -9.10
C SER A 79 2.16 -13.25 -10.40
N THR A 80 2.04 -14.56 -10.34
CA THR A 80 1.90 -15.42 -11.53
C THR A 80 0.45 -15.67 -11.93
N GLY A 81 -0.52 -15.35 -11.07
CA GLY A 81 -1.94 -15.61 -11.34
C GLY A 81 -2.86 -15.18 -10.20
N LEU A 82 -4.18 -15.28 -10.45
CA LEU A 82 -5.21 -15.02 -9.46
C LEU A 82 -5.06 -15.94 -8.23
N GLY A 83 -5.14 -15.36 -7.04
CA GLY A 83 -5.01 -16.07 -5.76
C GLY A 83 -3.62 -16.60 -5.47
N ASN A 84 -2.64 -16.42 -6.36
CA ASN A 84 -1.27 -16.87 -6.12
C ASN A 84 -0.55 -15.93 -5.14
N ASP A 85 0.47 -16.48 -4.49
CA ASP A 85 1.36 -15.69 -3.65
C ASP A 85 1.99 -14.53 -4.42
N ILE A 86 2.18 -13.42 -3.71
CA ILE A 86 2.87 -12.24 -4.17
C ILE A 86 4.33 -12.39 -3.77
N VAL A 87 5.21 -12.43 -4.76
CA VAL A 87 6.65 -12.46 -4.52
C VAL A 87 7.15 -11.03 -4.45
N ILE A 88 7.68 -10.64 -3.30
CA ILE A 88 8.35 -9.36 -3.09
C ILE A 88 9.85 -9.61 -3.03
N ARG A 89 10.57 -8.92 -3.91
CA ARG A 89 12.03 -8.88 -3.95
C ARG A 89 12.50 -7.46 -3.72
N ILE A 90 13.40 -7.26 -2.77
CA ILE A 90 13.99 -5.95 -2.47
C ILE A 90 15.49 -6.02 -2.65
N LEU A 91 15.99 -5.12 -3.49
CA LEU A 91 17.39 -4.97 -3.84
C LEU A 91 17.90 -3.65 -3.27
N GLU A 92 19.04 -3.70 -2.58
CA GLU A 92 19.88 -2.53 -2.34
C GLU A 92 20.71 -2.26 -3.60
N LEU A 93 20.73 -1.00 -4.02
CA LEU A 93 21.43 -0.50 -5.19
C LEU A 93 22.46 0.54 -4.75
N SER A 94 23.57 0.63 -5.50
CA SER A 94 24.58 1.66 -5.26
C SER A 94 24.23 2.92 -6.06
N PRO A 95 24.32 4.12 -5.46
CA PRO A 95 24.18 5.37 -6.21
C PRO A 95 25.38 5.65 -7.13
N VAL A 96 26.53 5.00 -6.91
CA VAL A 96 27.79 5.27 -7.62
C VAL A 96 28.29 4.11 -8.48
N ASP A 97 27.79 2.89 -8.24
CA ASP A 97 28.16 1.69 -9.01
C ASP A 97 26.89 1.04 -9.60
N PRO A 98 26.58 1.29 -10.89
CA PRO A 98 25.41 0.71 -11.55
C PRO A 98 25.38 -0.82 -11.58
N GLY A 99 26.52 -1.49 -11.40
CA GLY A 99 26.61 -2.96 -11.38
C GLY A 99 26.35 -3.56 -10.01
N TYR A 100 26.42 -2.77 -8.94
CA TYR A 100 26.17 -3.26 -7.59
C TYR A 100 24.67 -3.47 -7.35
N GLN A 101 24.33 -4.70 -7.00
CA GLN A 101 23.03 -5.08 -6.49
C GLN A 101 23.23 -6.07 -5.34
N ARG A 102 22.54 -5.83 -4.23
CA ARG A 102 22.51 -6.75 -3.10
C ARG A 102 21.07 -7.08 -2.76
N GLU A 103 20.72 -8.36 -2.81
CA GLU A 103 19.41 -8.82 -2.39
C GLU A 103 19.27 -8.71 -0.87
N LEU A 104 18.30 -7.91 -0.44
CA LEU A 104 17.95 -7.76 0.97
C LEU A 104 16.82 -8.73 1.34
N ILE A 105 15.84 -8.86 0.45
CA ILE A 105 14.62 -9.66 0.67
C ILE A 105 14.25 -10.36 -0.64
N LEU A 106 13.86 -11.63 -0.54
CA LEU A 106 13.14 -12.36 -1.57
C LEU A 106 12.16 -13.30 -0.88
N GLN A 107 10.87 -13.02 -1.00
CA GLN A 107 9.86 -13.78 -0.28
C GLN A 107 8.52 -13.84 -1.01
N ALA A 108 7.89 -15.01 -0.97
CA ALA A 108 6.49 -15.20 -1.32
C ALA A 108 5.60 -14.89 -0.11
N ILE A 109 4.55 -14.13 -0.34
CA ILE A 109 3.60 -13.67 0.66
C ILE A 109 2.21 -14.04 0.18
N GLU A 110 1.44 -14.68 1.05
CA GLU A 110 0.03 -14.94 0.78
C GLU A 110 -0.70 -13.62 0.47
N PHE A 111 -1.45 -13.61 -0.63
CA PHE A 111 -2.20 -12.44 -1.10
C PHE A 111 -3.03 -11.81 0.03
N GLY A 112 -3.87 -12.61 0.71
CA GLY A 112 -4.73 -12.13 1.79
C GLY A 112 -3.94 -11.55 2.97
N SER A 113 -2.82 -12.20 3.33
CA SER A 113 -1.94 -11.72 4.40
C SER A 113 -1.34 -10.34 4.09
N LEU A 114 -0.90 -10.10 2.84
CA LEU A 114 -0.36 -8.81 2.44
C LEU A 114 -1.38 -7.68 2.64
N PHE A 115 -2.60 -7.86 2.12
CA PHE A 115 -3.62 -6.81 2.18
C PHE A 115 -4.20 -6.61 3.58
N ASN A 116 -4.29 -7.66 4.39
CA ASN A 116 -4.61 -7.51 5.82
C ASN A 116 -3.55 -6.70 6.56
N ASN A 117 -2.26 -6.96 6.31
CA ASN A 117 -1.18 -6.18 6.93
C ASN A 117 -1.17 -4.71 6.48
N ILE A 118 -1.50 -4.44 5.20
CA ILE A 118 -1.70 -3.07 4.70
C ILE A 118 -2.86 -2.41 5.44
N TYR A 119 -4.01 -3.09 5.55
CA TYR A 119 -5.17 -2.59 6.29
C TYR A 119 -4.82 -2.24 7.73
N ASP A 120 -4.21 -3.17 8.48
CA ASP A 120 -3.85 -2.96 9.89
C ASP A 120 -2.91 -1.77 10.05
N SER A 121 -1.98 -1.60 9.11
CA SER A 121 -1.08 -0.45 9.09
C SER A 121 -1.85 0.86 8.87
N LEU A 122 -2.73 0.91 7.86
CA LEU A 122 -3.58 2.08 7.56
C LEU A 122 -4.54 2.41 8.72
N ASP A 123 -5.15 1.40 9.33
CA ASP A 123 -6.06 1.54 10.47
C ASP A 123 -5.34 2.05 11.73
N TYR A 124 -4.19 1.48 12.05
CA TYR A 124 -3.36 1.95 13.17
C TYR A 124 -3.00 3.43 13.02
N MET A 125 -2.62 3.83 11.80
CA MET A 125 -2.33 5.23 11.50
C MET A 125 -3.59 6.08 11.64
N LEU A 126 -4.72 5.60 11.10
CA LEU A 126 -6.00 6.29 11.17
C LEU A 126 -6.41 6.59 12.64
N LYS A 127 -6.18 5.62 13.53
CA LYS A 127 -6.46 5.74 14.97
C LYS A 127 -5.46 6.64 15.69
N ARG A 128 -4.19 6.63 15.29
CA ARG A 128 -3.11 7.38 15.95
C ARG A 128 -3.14 8.88 15.67
N PHE A 129 -3.39 9.30 14.43
CA PHE A 129 -3.37 10.73 14.09
C PHE A 129 -4.74 11.40 14.24
N GLY A 130 -5.83 10.62 14.18
CA GLY A 130 -7.20 11.13 14.20
C GLY A 130 -7.56 11.98 12.96
N LEU A 131 -8.85 12.11 12.68
CA LEU A 131 -9.35 12.75 11.45
C LEU A 131 -8.83 14.18 11.22
N ILE A 132 -8.66 14.94 12.31
CA ILE A 132 -8.19 16.33 12.31
C ILE A 132 -6.66 16.40 12.11
N GLY A 133 -5.91 15.39 12.59
CA GLY A 133 -4.47 15.29 12.36
C GLY A 133 -4.13 15.07 10.87
N TYR A 134 -4.99 14.38 10.12
CA TYR A 134 -4.81 14.20 8.66
C TYR A 134 -4.83 15.52 7.91
N LYS A 135 -5.84 16.35 8.14
CA LYS A 135 -6.02 17.58 7.37
C LYS A 135 -4.93 18.62 7.65
N ASN A 136 -4.34 18.59 8.86
CA ASN A 136 -3.39 19.60 9.30
C ASN A 136 -1.92 19.16 9.21
N SER A 137 -1.62 17.85 9.22
CA SER A 137 -0.23 17.33 9.23
C SER A 137 0.21 16.76 7.89
N TRP A 138 -0.73 16.53 6.98
CA TRP A 138 -0.42 16.18 5.60
C TRP A 138 -0.49 17.46 4.76
N GLU A 139 0.62 18.19 4.71
CA GLU A 139 0.84 19.10 3.60
C GLU A 139 0.89 18.23 2.33
N VAL A 140 -0.13 18.35 1.48
CA VAL A 140 -0.25 17.63 0.19
C VAL A 140 -0.77 16.18 0.28
N GLY A 141 -2.05 16.03 0.63
CA GLY A 141 -2.98 15.22 -0.19
C GLY A 141 -2.91 13.68 -0.25
N ASN A 142 -2.03 12.96 0.46
CA ASN A 142 -1.76 11.55 0.08
C ASN A 142 -1.97 10.47 1.17
N PHE A 143 -2.94 10.62 2.10
CA PHE A 143 -3.35 9.41 2.84
C PHE A 143 -4.18 8.52 1.90
N PRO A 144 -3.87 7.22 1.76
CA PRO A 144 -4.52 6.32 0.81
C PRO A 144 -5.90 5.89 1.36
N ILE A 145 -6.82 6.86 1.41
CA ILE A 145 -8.12 6.71 2.07
C ILE A 145 -9.05 5.78 1.28
N SER A 146 -8.97 5.83 -0.05
CA SER A 146 -9.69 4.91 -0.94
C SER A 146 -9.29 3.47 -0.69
N GLU A 147 -8.00 3.24 -0.57
CA GLU A 147 -7.36 1.95 -0.31
C GLU A 147 -7.80 1.42 1.06
N TYR A 148 -7.71 2.25 2.10
CA TYR A 148 -8.18 1.93 3.44
C TYR A 148 -9.67 1.54 3.45
N LEU A 149 -10.53 2.37 2.84
CA LEU A 149 -11.97 2.13 2.82
C LEU A 149 -12.34 0.86 2.03
N LEU A 150 -11.63 0.59 0.93
CA LEU A 150 -11.82 -0.63 0.14
C LEU A 150 -11.49 -1.88 0.97
N LEU A 151 -10.34 -1.88 1.64
CA LEU A 151 -9.94 -3.00 2.49
C LEU A 151 -10.88 -3.16 3.69
N LYS A 152 -11.25 -2.06 4.35
CA LYS A 152 -12.19 -2.10 5.48
C LYS A 152 -13.53 -2.68 5.04
N ALA A 153 -14.08 -2.23 3.91
CA ALA A 153 -15.34 -2.74 3.42
C ALA A 153 -15.28 -4.25 3.14
N ASP A 154 -14.18 -4.75 2.58
CA ASP A 154 -14.02 -6.17 2.30
C ASP A 154 -13.88 -7.00 3.58
N ILE A 155 -13.10 -6.53 4.55
CA ILE A 155 -12.93 -7.19 5.86
C ILE A 155 -14.24 -7.29 6.65
N TYR A 156 -15.06 -6.23 6.59
CA TYR A 156 -16.33 -6.17 7.32
C TYR A 156 -17.55 -6.56 6.47
N CYS A 157 -17.34 -7.11 5.26
CA CYS A 157 -18.40 -7.50 4.32
C CYS A 157 -19.44 -6.39 4.07
N ILE A 158 -18.98 -5.14 3.94
CA ILE A 158 -19.83 -3.97 3.67
C ILE A 158 -19.99 -3.82 2.16
N ASP A 159 -21.24 -3.87 1.68
CA ASP A 159 -21.55 -3.59 0.28
C ASP A 159 -21.30 -2.12 -0.07
N VAL A 160 -20.21 -1.88 -0.80
CA VAL A 160 -19.86 -0.55 -1.29
C VAL A 160 -20.63 -0.26 -2.57
N LEU A 161 -21.70 0.54 -2.48
CA LEU A 161 -22.32 1.08 -3.69
C LEU A 161 -21.33 2.04 -4.37
N ARG A 162 -20.83 1.67 -5.55
CA ARG A 162 -19.98 2.54 -6.38
C ARG A 162 -20.86 3.62 -7.00
N ALA A 163 -20.47 4.89 -6.90
CA ALA A 163 -21.16 5.95 -7.62
C ALA A 163 -20.93 5.77 -9.13
N SER A 164 -21.98 5.81 -9.94
CA SER A 164 -21.84 5.95 -11.40
C SER A 164 -21.47 7.40 -11.71
N LEU A 165 -20.17 7.70 -11.73
CA LEU A 165 -19.67 8.97 -12.26
C LEU A 165 -19.22 8.72 -13.70
N GLY A 166 -19.64 9.61 -14.61
CA GLY A 166 -19.34 9.52 -16.03
C GLY A 166 -17.84 9.47 -16.30
N SER A 167 -17.50 8.86 -17.44
CA SER A 167 -16.18 8.55 -18.01
C SER A 167 -15.01 9.47 -17.67
N GLU A 168 -14.50 9.38 -16.45
CA GLU A 168 -13.12 9.66 -16.08
C GLU A 168 -12.68 8.51 -15.16
N ASP A 169 -11.90 7.58 -15.71
CA ASP A 169 -11.61 6.24 -15.14
C ASP A 169 -10.88 6.23 -13.78
N TRP A 170 -10.52 7.40 -13.24
CA TRP A 170 -9.90 7.55 -11.92
C TRP A 170 -10.90 7.98 -10.81
N ILE A 171 -12.18 8.23 -11.14
CA ILE A 171 -13.23 8.66 -10.20
C ILE A 171 -14.32 7.59 -10.04
N LYS A 172 -13.95 6.34 -9.73
CA LYS A 172 -14.89 5.43 -9.04
C LYS A 172 -14.84 5.73 -7.54
N LYS A 173 -15.32 6.92 -7.17
CA LYS A 173 -15.39 7.33 -5.76
C LYS A 173 -16.54 6.64 -5.04
N ILE A 174 -16.31 6.27 -3.79
CA ILE A 174 -17.35 5.83 -2.89
C ILE A 174 -18.20 7.07 -2.55
N PRO A 175 -19.55 7.01 -2.59
CA PRO A 175 -20.37 8.14 -2.15
C PRO A 175 -20.02 8.53 -0.71
N PHE A 176 -19.92 9.82 -0.40
CA PHE A 176 -19.54 10.33 0.93
C PHE A 176 -20.35 9.70 2.09
N ARG A 177 -21.64 9.42 1.89
CA ARG A 177 -22.47 8.73 2.89
C ARG A 177 -22.00 7.29 3.16
N ASN A 178 -21.59 6.58 2.11
CA ASN A 178 -21.05 5.23 2.24
C ASN A 178 -19.65 5.26 2.87
N GLU A 179 -18.82 6.26 2.52
CA GLU A 179 -17.53 6.46 3.17
C GLU A 179 -17.71 6.64 4.69
N LEU A 180 -18.59 7.55 5.10
CA LEU A 180 -18.90 7.75 6.53
C LEU A 180 -19.43 6.49 7.21
N ASN A 181 -20.29 5.73 6.54
CA ASN A 181 -20.80 4.47 7.10
C ASN A 181 -19.67 3.45 7.32
N ILE A 182 -18.74 3.33 6.36
CA ILE A 182 -17.56 2.45 6.48
C ILE A 182 -16.60 2.97 7.57
N PHE A 183 -16.45 4.29 7.71
CA PHE A 183 -15.63 4.86 8.77
C PHE A 183 -16.21 4.57 10.16
N LEU A 184 -17.51 4.78 10.32
CA LEU A 184 -18.20 4.74 11.61
C LEU A 184 -18.65 3.34 12.03
N SER A 185 -18.54 2.34 11.14
CA SER A 185 -18.99 0.96 11.38
C SER A 185 -18.10 0.15 12.35
N ASP A 186 -17.32 0.80 13.21
CA ASP A 186 -16.53 0.11 14.23
C ASP A 186 -17.46 -0.65 15.19
N GLY A 187 -17.67 -1.95 14.92
CA GLY A 187 -18.26 -2.90 15.87
C GLY A 187 -19.79 -2.90 15.99
N ILE A 188 -20.54 -2.82 14.90
CA ILE A 188 -21.93 -3.30 14.92
C ILE A 188 -21.93 -4.76 14.45
N GLN A 189 -21.73 -5.68 15.40
CA GLN A 189 -22.29 -7.04 15.32
C GLN A 189 -23.70 -7.02 15.88
#